data_AF-N1UCJ6-F1
#
_entry.id   AF-N1UCJ6-F1
#
_cell.length_a   1.000
_cell.length_b   1.000
_cell.length_c   1.000
_cell.angle_alpha   90.00
_cell.angle_beta   90.00
_cell.angle_gamma   90.00
#
_symmetry.space_group_name_H-M   'P 1'
#
loop_
_entity.id
_entity.type
_entity.pdbx_description
1 polymer ?
#
loop_
_entity_poly.entity_id
_entity_poly.type
_entity_poly.pdbx_seq_one_letter_code
_entity_poly.pdbx_strand_id
1 'polypeptide(L)'
;MGIETSQTFLFLITACLLSSVVSLITGSSWSTVGTVGVALMGIGTTLDVSPGIAAGAVVSGAYFGDKLSPFSETTNLASSIAGTPLFTHIQHMLYTTLPAFCIAILFFTWMGFDYSGSEGGDQKVSEVIHLLERSFRIHPILLFPPVLTFVLIYFKVPAIPSILAGILSGVLSGIFLQHSDLDFPEVYRQVLNAASKGNMANTGNSLTDALLTKGGMASMLPTVWLIFSAMFFAGAMEGAGLIQEITKGILKYANTDRSLLIGTILTSISANLLSSDQYLSILVPGKMFKKSYEERGLDSKNLSRALEDSGTMTSALVPWNTCGSFMAAALGVPVVVFLPYAVLNLSSPFISLICAWTGWTIRRKK
;
A
#
# COMPACT_ATOMS: atom_id res chain seq x y z
N MET A 1 -21.11 24.03 -15.74
CA MET A 1 -21.65 24.02 -14.36
C MET A 1 -22.05 22.63 -13.84
N GLY A 2 -22.24 21.59 -14.68
CA GLY A 2 -22.59 20.23 -14.20
C GLY A 2 -21.49 19.16 -14.29
N ILE A 3 -20.27 19.54 -14.71
CA ILE A 3 -19.14 18.59 -14.90
C ILE A 3 -18.09 18.75 -13.78
N GLU A 4 -18.06 19.90 -13.10
CA GLU A 4 -17.00 20.27 -12.16
C GLU A 4 -17.31 19.74 -10.75
N THR A 5 -18.57 19.80 -10.28
CA THR A 5 -19.05 19.14 -9.05
C THR A 5 -18.88 17.61 -9.04
N SER A 6 -18.68 16.99 -10.20
CA SER A 6 -18.45 15.55 -10.33
C SER A 6 -17.03 15.14 -9.92
N GLN A 7 -16.04 16.06 -9.98
CA GLN A 7 -14.63 15.70 -9.76
C GLN A 7 -14.32 15.39 -8.29
N THR A 8 -14.85 16.17 -7.35
CA THR A 8 -14.62 15.97 -5.91
C THR A 8 -15.31 14.70 -5.40
N PHE A 9 -16.57 14.49 -5.81
CA PHE A 9 -17.32 13.27 -5.50
C PHE A 9 -16.57 12.00 -5.96
N LEU A 10 -15.99 12.05 -7.17
CA LEU A 10 -15.26 10.93 -7.76
C LEU A 10 -13.83 10.77 -7.21
N PHE A 11 -13.33 11.68 -6.38
CA PHE A 11 -11.94 11.64 -5.94
C PHE A 11 -11.60 10.33 -5.21
N LEU A 12 -12.40 9.93 -4.23
CA LEU A 12 -12.10 8.74 -3.41
C LEU A 12 -12.09 7.44 -4.23
N ILE A 13 -13.08 7.27 -5.12
CA ILE A 13 -13.11 6.11 -6.02
C ILE A 13 -11.97 6.16 -7.04
N THR A 14 -11.65 7.34 -7.57
CA THR A 14 -10.55 7.52 -8.52
C THR A 14 -9.20 7.25 -7.86
N ALA A 15 -8.98 7.71 -6.62
CA ALA A 15 -7.78 7.45 -5.85
C ALA A 15 -7.61 5.93 -5.64
N CYS A 16 -8.66 5.24 -5.22
CA CYS A 16 -8.66 3.79 -5.05
C CYS A 16 -8.36 3.06 -6.38
N LEU A 17 -9.06 3.39 -7.46
CA LEU A 17 -8.88 2.75 -8.77
C LEU A 17 -7.51 3.03 -9.38
N LEU A 18 -7.02 4.26 -9.30
CA LEU A 18 -5.72 4.64 -9.84
C LEU A 18 -4.60 3.93 -9.08
N SER A 19 -4.66 3.93 -7.74
CA SER A 19 -3.72 3.16 -6.93
C SER A 19 -3.80 1.65 -7.24
N SER A 20 -4.99 1.10 -7.48
CA SER A 20 -5.15 -0.29 -7.93
C SER A 20 -4.44 -0.58 -9.25
N VAL A 21 -4.63 0.25 -10.27
CA VAL A 21 -4.01 0.04 -11.59
C VAL A 21 -2.49 0.16 -11.50
N VAL A 22 -1.99 1.20 -10.83
CA VAL A 22 -0.55 1.42 -10.67
C VAL A 22 0.08 0.28 -9.87
N SER A 23 -0.59 -0.19 -8.82
CA SER A 23 -0.08 -1.31 -8.02
C SER A 23 -0.15 -2.65 -8.75
N LEU A 24 -1.13 -2.86 -9.62
CA LEU A 24 -1.19 -4.05 -10.46
C LEU A 24 0.00 -4.12 -11.43
N ILE A 25 0.36 -2.96 -12.02
CA ILE A 25 1.50 -2.83 -12.95
C ILE A 25 2.83 -3.00 -12.21
N THR A 26 2.98 -2.30 -11.07
CA THR A 26 4.24 -2.31 -10.32
C THR A 26 4.43 -3.56 -9.48
N GLY A 27 3.35 -4.25 -9.11
CA GLY A 27 3.35 -5.34 -8.13
C GLY A 27 3.78 -4.91 -6.74
N SER A 28 3.57 -3.64 -6.38
CA SER A 28 4.06 -3.12 -5.11
C SER A 28 3.15 -2.04 -4.55
N SER A 29 2.52 -2.36 -3.42
CA SER A 29 1.79 -1.38 -2.61
C SER A 29 2.72 -0.23 -2.16
N TRP A 30 3.96 -0.53 -1.79
CA TRP A 30 4.94 0.46 -1.34
C TRP A 30 5.30 1.46 -2.44
N SER A 31 5.63 0.96 -3.64
CA SER A 31 5.96 1.81 -4.78
C SER A 31 4.79 2.68 -5.20
N THR A 32 3.57 2.11 -5.17
CA THR A 32 2.34 2.83 -5.51
C THR A 32 2.05 3.96 -4.53
N VAL A 33 2.11 3.67 -3.23
CA VAL A 33 1.84 4.66 -2.18
C VAL A 33 2.90 5.75 -2.20
N GLY A 34 4.18 5.39 -2.34
CA GLY A 34 5.30 6.35 -2.38
C GLY A 34 5.33 7.25 -3.63
N THR A 35 4.62 6.89 -4.70
CA THR A 35 4.57 7.68 -5.96
C THR A 35 3.22 8.37 -6.14
N VAL A 36 2.25 7.66 -6.71
CA VAL A 36 0.92 8.18 -7.02
C VAL A 36 0.11 8.42 -5.75
N GLY A 37 0.33 7.65 -4.69
CA GLY A 37 -0.33 7.86 -3.40
C GLY A 37 -0.03 9.23 -2.78
N VAL A 38 1.24 9.64 -2.73
CA VAL A 38 1.63 10.98 -2.24
C VAL A 38 0.98 12.09 -3.06
N ALA A 39 0.93 11.94 -4.38
CA ALA A 39 0.27 12.90 -5.27
C ALA A 39 -1.24 12.99 -5.01
N LEU A 40 -1.90 11.84 -4.85
CA LEU A 40 -3.33 11.75 -4.53
C LEU A 40 -3.64 12.38 -3.16
N MET A 41 -2.78 12.20 -2.15
CA MET A 41 -2.93 12.88 -0.85
C MET A 41 -2.86 14.39 -0.99
N GLY A 42 -2.00 14.90 -1.88
CA GLY A 42 -1.99 16.32 -2.24
C GLY A 42 -3.35 16.75 -2.78
N ILE A 43 -3.83 16.12 -3.85
CA ILE A 43 -5.14 16.44 -4.46
C ILE A 43 -6.27 16.37 -3.41
N GLY A 44 -6.29 15.34 -2.57
CA GLY A 44 -7.27 15.21 -1.49
C GLY A 44 -7.25 16.37 -0.51
N THR A 45 -6.07 16.92 -0.21
CA THR A 45 -5.92 18.11 0.64
C THR A 45 -6.53 19.35 -0.03
N THR A 46 -6.32 19.51 -1.34
CA THR A 46 -6.96 20.60 -2.13
C THR A 46 -8.48 20.51 -2.13
N LEU A 47 -8.98 19.27 -2.18
CA LEU A 47 -10.40 18.95 -2.18
C LEU A 47 -11.02 18.94 -0.77
N ASP A 48 -10.26 19.29 0.26
CA ASP A 48 -10.68 19.30 1.66
C ASP A 48 -11.20 17.93 2.16
N VAL A 49 -10.67 16.86 1.57
CA VAL A 49 -10.99 15.49 1.95
C VAL A 49 -10.21 15.13 3.20
N SER A 50 -10.88 14.50 4.18
CA SER A 50 -10.22 14.03 5.39
C SER A 50 -8.99 13.18 5.05
N PRO A 51 -7.79 13.49 5.60
CA PRO A 51 -6.58 12.74 5.30
C PRO A 51 -6.69 11.24 5.58
N GLY A 52 -7.46 10.85 6.60
CA GLY A 52 -7.70 9.44 6.93
C GLY A 52 -8.44 8.69 5.82
N ILE A 53 -9.47 9.30 5.23
CA ILE A 53 -10.30 8.69 4.19
C ILE A 53 -9.51 8.63 2.87
N ALA A 54 -8.82 9.71 2.52
CA ALA A 54 -7.96 9.76 1.33
C ALA A 54 -6.84 8.69 1.42
N ALA A 55 -6.16 8.60 2.57
CA ALA A 55 -5.14 7.58 2.80
C ALA A 55 -5.74 6.16 2.74
N GLY A 56 -6.91 5.93 3.34
CA GLY A 56 -7.60 4.64 3.27
C GLY A 56 -7.95 4.21 1.85
N ALA A 57 -8.37 5.15 0.98
CA ALA A 57 -8.63 4.89 -0.43
C ALA A 57 -7.37 4.49 -1.19
N VAL A 58 -6.29 5.25 -1.00
CA VAL A 58 -4.98 4.96 -1.61
C VAL A 58 -4.43 3.60 -1.14
N VAL A 59 -4.45 3.32 0.16
CA VAL A 59 -3.99 2.04 0.73
C VAL A 59 -4.84 0.88 0.20
N SER A 60 -6.16 1.02 0.19
CA SER A 60 -7.05 -0.02 -0.34
C SER A 60 -6.76 -0.33 -1.80
N GLY A 61 -6.58 0.70 -2.64
CA GLY A 61 -6.22 0.50 -4.04
C GLY A 61 -4.83 -0.14 -4.20
N ALA A 62 -3.85 0.38 -3.48
CA ALA A 62 -2.48 -0.11 -3.54
C ALA A 62 -2.39 -1.61 -3.16
N TYR A 63 -3.08 -2.05 -2.12
CA TYR A 63 -3.10 -3.46 -1.74
C TYR A 63 -3.92 -4.35 -2.67
N PHE A 64 -4.94 -3.81 -3.35
CA PHE A 64 -5.69 -4.56 -4.36
C PHE A 64 -4.79 -4.96 -5.53
N GLY A 65 -4.07 -3.98 -6.09
CA GLY A 65 -3.21 -4.24 -7.24
C GLY A 65 -2.01 -5.12 -6.89
N ASP A 66 -1.42 -4.91 -5.71
CA ASP A 66 -0.30 -5.72 -5.18
C ASP A 66 -0.69 -7.19 -5.14
N LYS A 67 -1.82 -7.48 -4.49
CA LYS A 67 -2.36 -8.83 -4.31
C LYS A 67 -2.71 -9.56 -5.61
N LEU A 68 -3.02 -8.84 -6.69
CA LEU A 68 -3.38 -9.46 -7.98
C LEU A 68 -2.25 -9.42 -9.01
N SER A 69 -1.12 -8.82 -8.66
CA SER A 69 0.01 -8.68 -9.58
C SER A 69 0.89 -9.94 -9.56
N PRO A 70 1.27 -10.49 -10.73
CA PRO A 70 2.26 -11.55 -10.78
C PRO A 70 3.68 -11.08 -10.42
N PHE A 71 3.89 -9.77 -10.30
CA PHE A 71 5.17 -9.17 -9.93
C PHE A 71 5.31 -8.94 -8.42
N SER A 72 4.23 -9.14 -7.65
CA SER A 72 4.22 -8.91 -6.21
C SER A 72 5.08 -9.92 -5.45
N GLU A 73 5.95 -9.39 -4.58
CA GLU A 73 6.84 -10.20 -3.74
C GLU A 73 6.05 -11.08 -2.77
N THR A 74 5.00 -10.54 -2.12
CA THR A 74 4.16 -11.30 -1.18
C THR A 74 3.35 -12.36 -1.91
N THR A 75 2.77 -12.01 -3.06
CA THR A 75 2.00 -12.95 -3.90
C THR A 75 2.88 -14.12 -4.38
N ASN A 76 4.11 -13.83 -4.79
CA ASN A 76 5.09 -14.85 -5.15
C ASN A 76 5.54 -15.67 -3.94
N LEU A 77 5.72 -15.05 -2.78
CA LEU A 77 6.09 -15.73 -1.55
C LEU A 77 5.00 -16.69 -1.06
N ALA A 78 3.75 -16.24 -0.96
CA ALA A 78 2.64 -17.05 -0.47
C ALA A 78 2.39 -18.27 -1.37
N SER A 79 2.43 -18.07 -2.69
CA SER A 79 2.31 -19.17 -3.67
C SER A 79 3.47 -20.15 -3.58
N SER A 80 4.71 -19.67 -3.48
CA SER A 80 5.93 -20.49 -3.36
C SER A 80 5.94 -21.33 -2.08
N ILE A 81 5.64 -20.72 -0.93
CA ILE A 81 5.65 -21.41 0.37
C ILE A 81 4.60 -22.52 0.41
N ALA A 82 3.38 -22.23 -0.08
CA ALA A 82 2.32 -23.23 -0.18
C ALA A 82 2.60 -24.31 -1.24
N GLY A 83 3.47 -24.06 -2.22
CA GLY A 83 3.66 -24.93 -3.38
C GLY A 83 2.47 -24.88 -4.36
N THR A 84 1.94 -23.69 -4.61
CA THR A 84 0.87 -23.45 -5.60
C THR A 84 1.46 -22.76 -6.83
N PRO A 85 1.13 -23.17 -8.07
CA PRO A 85 1.48 -22.38 -9.25
C PRO A 85 0.93 -20.95 -9.13
N LEU A 86 1.76 -19.94 -9.44
CA LEU A 86 1.44 -18.53 -9.22
C LEU A 86 0.08 -18.11 -9.81
N PHE A 87 -0.18 -18.44 -11.08
CA PHE A 87 -1.45 -18.07 -11.71
C PHE A 87 -2.66 -18.80 -11.10
N THR A 88 -2.50 -20.05 -10.65
CA THR A 88 -3.55 -20.77 -9.92
C THR A 88 -3.85 -20.09 -8.59
N HIS A 89 -2.82 -19.58 -7.90
CA HIS A 89 -2.97 -18.80 -6.68
C HIS A 89 -3.73 -17.49 -6.94
N ILE A 90 -3.29 -16.68 -7.92
CA ILE A 90 -3.96 -15.41 -8.30
C ILE A 90 -5.44 -15.64 -8.64
N GLN A 91 -5.73 -16.66 -9.47
CA GLN A 91 -7.12 -17.00 -9.82
C GLN A 91 -7.95 -17.39 -8.60
N HIS A 92 -7.36 -18.11 -7.64
CA HIS A 92 -8.08 -18.54 -6.43
C HIS A 92 -8.31 -17.39 -5.45
N MET A 93 -7.45 -16.37 -5.44
CA MET A 93 -7.67 -15.14 -4.67
C MET A 93 -8.82 -14.29 -5.16
N LEU A 94 -9.23 -14.40 -6.45
CA LEU A 94 -10.36 -13.63 -6.97
C LEU A 94 -11.66 -13.84 -6.18
N TYR A 95 -11.83 -15.00 -5.54
CA TYR A 95 -12.98 -15.30 -4.68
C TYR A 95 -13.08 -14.40 -3.44
N THR A 96 -11.97 -13.85 -2.95
CA THR A 96 -11.92 -13.01 -1.75
C THR A 96 -11.60 -11.56 -2.10
N THR A 97 -10.68 -11.35 -3.03
CA THR A 97 -10.23 -10.01 -3.45
C THR A 97 -11.29 -9.22 -4.22
N LEU A 98 -11.99 -9.83 -5.19
CA LEU A 98 -13.00 -9.09 -5.95
C LEU A 98 -14.18 -8.66 -5.08
N PRO A 99 -14.77 -9.54 -4.23
CA PRO A 99 -15.81 -9.10 -3.31
C PRO A 99 -15.34 -8.00 -2.35
N ALA A 100 -14.13 -8.11 -1.79
CA ALA A 100 -13.54 -7.08 -0.93
C ALA A 100 -13.38 -5.74 -1.66
N PHE A 101 -12.94 -5.78 -2.91
CA PHE A 101 -12.77 -4.58 -3.72
C PHE A 101 -14.12 -3.96 -4.09
N CYS A 102 -15.14 -4.75 -4.41
CA CYS A 102 -16.49 -4.24 -4.62
C CYS A 102 -17.01 -3.51 -3.36
N ILE A 103 -16.77 -4.06 -2.16
CA ILE A 103 -17.12 -3.39 -0.90
C ILE A 103 -16.36 -2.07 -0.77
N ALA A 104 -15.06 -2.05 -1.06
CA ALA A 104 -14.25 -0.83 -1.01
C ALA A 104 -14.77 0.23 -2.00
N ILE A 105 -15.08 -0.14 -3.24
CA ILE A 105 -15.62 0.78 -4.25
C ILE A 105 -16.97 1.34 -3.82
N LEU A 106 -17.89 0.50 -3.32
CA LEU A 106 -19.18 0.96 -2.81
C LEU A 106 -19.01 1.90 -1.61
N PHE A 107 -18.11 1.58 -0.69
CA PHE A 107 -17.80 2.42 0.45
C PHE A 107 -17.25 3.79 0.04
N PHE A 108 -16.25 3.84 -0.84
CA PHE A 108 -15.67 5.12 -1.28
C PHE A 108 -16.62 5.92 -2.18
N THR A 109 -17.48 5.27 -2.94
CA THR A 109 -18.57 5.94 -3.66
C THR A 109 -19.55 6.57 -2.68
N TRP A 110 -19.94 5.83 -1.64
CA TRP A 110 -20.86 6.31 -0.61
C TRP A 110 -20.27 7.51 0.15
N MET A 111 -19.03 7.38 0.64
CA MET A 111 -18.30 8.47 1.31
C MET A 111 -18.06 9.67 0.39
N GLY A 112 -17.95 9.44 -0.92
CA GLY A 112 -17.79 10.52 -1.90
C GLY A 112 -18.98 11.47 -1.93
N PHE A 113 -20.21 10.98 -1.66
CA PHE A 113 -21.43 11.81 -1.70
C PHE A 113 -21.39 12.96 -0.69
N ASP A 114 -20.72 12.77 0.45
CA ASP A 114 -20.54 13.83 1.45
C ASP A 114 -19.74 15.04 0.90
N TYR A 115 -18.99 14.84 -0.19
CA TYR A 115 -18.21 15.87 -0.86
C TYR A 115 -18.87 16.40 -2.15
N SER A 116 -20.09 15.98 -2.49
CA SER A 116 -20.78 16.33 -3.74
C SER A 116 -21.38 17.75 -3.79
N GLY A 117 -21.37 18.48 -2.66
CA GLY A 117 -21.98 19.81 -2.51
C GLY A 117 -21.02 20.93 -2.10
N SER A 118 -19.71 20.71 -2.15
CA SER A 118 -18.73 21.75 -1.78
C SER A 118 -18.58 22.77 -2.92
N GLU A 119 -19.43 23.81 -2.93
CA GLU A 119 -19.42 24.91 -3.92
C GLU A 119 -18.08 25.68 -4.01
N GLY A 120 -17.12 25.43 -3.10
CA GLY A 120 -15.79 26.03 -3.12
C GLY A 120 -14.65 25.13 -3.63
N GLY A 121 -14.91 23.86 -3.98
CA GLY A 121 -13.86 22.91 -4.40
C GLY A 121 -13.18 23.32 -5.71
N ASP A 122 -13.98 23.60 -6.74
CA ASP A 122 -13.47 23.93 -8.08
C ASP A 122 -12.71 25.25 -8.12
N GLN A 123 -13.14 26.22 -7.31
CA GLN A 123 -12.50 27.53 -7.19
C GLN A 123 -11.13 27.40 -6.49
N LYS A 124 -11.03 26.58 -5.44
CA LYS A 124 -9.76 26.25 -4.77
C LYS A 124 -8.82 25.49 -5.69
N VAL A 125 -9.31 24.50 -6.44
CA VAL A 125 -8.52 23.74 -7.42
C VAL A 125 -7.95 24.67 -8.49
N SER A 126 -8.78 25.57 -9.04
CA SER A 126 -8.35 26.54 -10.06
C SER A 126 -7.30 27.52 -9.52
N GLU A 127 -7.45 27.99 -8.28
CA GLU A 127 -6.46 28.84 -7.62
C GLU A 127 -5.11 28.12 -7.44
N VAL A 128 -5.13 26.86 -7.00
CA VAL A 128 -3.93 26.03 -6.87
C VAL A 128 -3.26 25.80 -8.23
N ILE A 129 -4.02 25.47 -9.27
CA ILE A 129 -3.49 25.27 -10.62
C ILE A 129 -2.78 26.54 -11.11
N HIS A 130 -3.42 27.71 -10.97
CA HIS A 130 -2.80 28.97 -11.38
C HIS A 130 -1.54 29.32 -10.58
N LEU A 131 -1.51 29.03 -9.27
CA LEU A 131 -0.29 29.19 -8.48
C LEU A 131 0.81 28.23 -8.95
N LEU A 132 0.48 26.97 -9.25
CA LEU A 132 1.45 25.99 -9.78
C LEU A 132 2.01 26.40 -11.15
N GLU A 133 1.16 26.85 -12.07
CA GLU A 133 1.59 27.32 -13.39
C GLU A 133 2.48 28.57 -13.32
N ARG A 134 2.28 29.41 -12.30
CA ARG A 134 3.12 30.58 -12.05
C ARG A 134 4.45 30.22 -11.38
N SER A 135 4.44 29.24 -10.47
CA SER A 135 5.61 28.85 -9.68
C SER A 135 6.50 27.82 -10.36
N PHE A 136 5.96 27.00 -11.27
CA PHE A 136 6.69 25.90 -11.91
C PHE A 136 6.43 25.84 -13.41
N ARG A 137 7.43 25.37 -14.15
CA ARG A 137 7.24 25.01 -15.56
C ARG A 137 6.57 23.64 -15.64
N ILE A 138 5.28 23.60 -15.91
CA ILE A 138 4.55 22.33 -16.08
C ILE A 138 4.76 21.82 -17.51
N HIS A 139 5.46 20.70 -17.66
CA HIS A 139 5.71 20.09 -18.97
C HIS A 139 5.61 18.56 -18.88
N PRO A 140 5.02 17.86 -19.87
CA PRO A 140 4.85 16.40 -19.83
C PRO A 140 6.14 15.61 -19.61
N ILE A 141 7.29 16.17 -20.00
CA ILE A 141 8.60 15.55 -19.77
C ILE A 141 8.92 15.35 -18.28
N LEU A 142 8.29 16.09 -17.37
CA LEU A 142 8.43 15.91 -15.91
C LEU A 142 7.78 14.61 -15.41
N LEU A 143 7.02 13.91 -16.26
CA LEU A 143 6.58 12.54 -16.01
C LEU A 143 7.68 11.51 -16.29
N PHE A 144 8.82 11.92 -16.86
CA PHE A 144 9.91 11.00 -17.16
C PHE A 144 10.44 10.25 -15.93
N PRO A 145 10.69 10.87 -14.75
CA PRO A 145 11.15 10.14 -13.57
C PRO A 145 10.20 9.01 -13.12
N PRO A 146 8.89 9.22 -12.87
CA PRO A 146 7.99 8.13 -12.49
C PRO A 146 7.82 7.10 -13.61
N VAL A 147 7.78 7.53 -14.88
CA VAL A 147 7.70 6.60 -16.02
C VAL A 147 8.94 5.72 -16.10
N LEU A 148 10.14 6.29 -15.94
CA LEU A 148 11.40 5.54 -15.92
C LEU A 148 11.38 4.48 -14.81
N THR A 149 10.97 4.85 -13.60
CA THR A 149 10.86 3.90 -12.49
C THR A 149 9.89 2.77 -12.80
N PHE A 150 8.70 3.06 -13.37
CA PHE A 150 7.75 2.02 -13.77
C PHE A 150 8.28 1.11 -14.88
N VAL A 151 8.99 1.67 -15.86
CA VAL A 151 9.63 0.90 -16.93
C VAL A 151 10.69 -0.04 -16.36
N LEU A 152 11.54 0.43 -15.44
CA LEU A 152 12.57 -0.41 -14.80
C LEU A 152 11.94 -1.53 -13.94
N ILE A 153 10.87 -1.23 -13.20
CA ILE A 153 10.12 -2.23 -12.44
C ILE A 153 9.49 -3.27 -13.39
N TYR A 154 8.91 -2.84 -14.50
CA TYR A 154 8.35 -3.72 -15.53
C TYR A 154 9.42 -4.67 -16.10
N PHE A 155 10.65 -4.18 -16.29
CA PHE A 155 11.79 -4.99 -16.71
C PHE A 155 12.46 -5.78 -15.57
N LYS A 156 11.85 -5.85 -14.38
CA LYS A 156 12.34 -6.60 -13.21
C LYS A 156 13.73 -6.17 -12.73
N VAL A 157 14.08 -4.90 -12.93
CA VAL A 157 15.28 -4.32 -12.33
C VAL A 157 15.07 -4.23 -10.82
N PRO A 158 16.05 -4.63 -9.97
CA PRO A 158 15.89 -4.58 -8.52
C PRO A 158 15.47 -3.19 -8.01
N ALA A 159 14.68 -3.16 -6.92
CA ALA A 159 14.04 -1.93 -6.43
C ALA A 159 15.03 -0.80 -6.13
N ILE A 160 16.19 -1.09 -5.51
CA ILE A 160 17.19 -0.09 -5.14
C ILE A 160 17.71 0.68 -6.38
N PRO A 161 18.24 0.01 -7.43
CA PRO A 161 18.58 0.68 -8.69
C PRO A 161 17.44 1.46 -9.33
N SER A 162 16.23 0.90 -9.36
CA SER A 162 15.06 1.55 -9.99
C SER A 162 14.67 2.86 -9.29
N ILE A 163 14.71 2.86 -7.96
CA ILE A 163 14.45 4.06 -7.14
C ILE A 163 15.57 5.08 -7.34
N LEU A 164 16.84 4.65 -7.32
CA LEU A 164 17.98 5.54 -7.56
C LEU A 164 17.93 6.20 -8.94
N ALA A 165 17.58 5.45 -9.99
CA ALA A 165 17.39 6.00 -11.32
C ALA A 165 16.23 7.02 -11.38
N GLY A 166 15.13 6.74 -10.66
CA GLY A 166 14.03 7.69 -10.47
C GLY A 166 14.46 8.98 -9.76
N ILE A 167 15.24 8.87 -8.68
CA ILE A 167 15.78 10.01 -7.94
C ILE A 167 16.71 10.83 -8.84
N LEU A 168 17.67 10.18 -9.50
CA LEU A 168 18.63 10.87 -10.38
C LEU A 168 17.93 11.57 -11.55
N SER A 169 16.97 10.91 -12.20
CA SER A 169 16.18 11.55 -13.26
C SER A 169 15.31 12.70 -12.73
N GLY A 170 14.79 12.61 -11.51
CA GLY A 170 14.10 13.71 -10.82
C GLY A 170 15.02 14.89 -10.54
N VAL A 171 16.25 14.64 -10.09
CA VAL A 171 17.29 15.68 -9.90
C VAL A 171 17.59 16.35 -11.23
N LEU A 172 17.88 15.59 -12.30
CA LEU A 172 18.15 16.15 -13.62
C LEU A 172 16.96 16.99 -14.13
N SER A 173 15.73 16.52 -13.91
CA SER A 173 14.52 17.26 -14.27
C SER A 173 14.41 18.58 -13.50
N GLY A 174 14.71 18.58 -12.19
CA GLY A 174 14.72 19.79 -11.37
C GLY A 174 15.78 20.81 -11.82
N ILE A 175 16.97 20.34 -12.18
CA ILE A 175 18.08 21.19 -12.66
C ILE A 175 17.74 21.81 -14.01
N PHE A 176 17.39 21.00 -15.01
CA PHE A 176 17.27 21.47 -16.39
C PHE A 176 15.93 22.13 -16.71
N LEU A 177 14.85 21.76 -16.01
CA LEU A 177 13.50 22.20 -16.38
C LEU A 177 12.90 23.22 -15.40
N GLN A 178 13.29 23.20 -14.12
CA GLN A 178 12.73 24.10 -13.11
C GLN A 178 13.67 25.24 -12.72
N HIS A 179 14.98 24.97 -12.60
CA HIS A 179 15.96 25.93 -12.09
C HIS A 179 17.07 26.23 -13.10
N SER A 180 16.72 26.28 -14.40
CA SER A 180 17.69 26.47 -15.51
C SER A 180 18.54 27.74 -15.39
N ASP A 181 18.11 28.69 -14.56
CA ASP A 181 18.65 30.04 -14.48
C ASP A 181 19.51 30.26 -13.22
N LEU A 182 19.71 29.21 -12.39
CA LEU A 182 20.49 29.28 -11.15
C LEU A 182 21.92 28.74 -11.32
N ASP A 183 22.88 29.33 -10.60
CA ASP A 183 24.27 28.87 -10.56
C ASP A 183 24.41 27.47 -9.91
N PHE A 184 25.39 26.70 -10.37
CA PHE A 184 25.63 25.31 -9.93
C PHE A 184 25.68 25.10 -8.40
N PRO A 185 26.37 25.95 -7.60
CA PRO A 185 26.42 25.79 -6.14
C PRO A 185 25.04 25.94 -5.48
N GLU A 186 24.20 26.84 -6.02
CA GLU A 186 22.86 27.08 -5.47
C GLU A 186 21.92 25.93 -5.81
N VAL A 187 21.96 25.45 -7.05
CA VAL A 187 21.23 24.27 -7.49
C VAL A 187 21.62 23.04 -6.67
N TYR A 188 22.91 22.81 -6.47
CA TYR A 188 23.41 21.70 -5.64
C TYR A 188 22.88 21.79 -4.21
N ARG A 189 22.93 22.98 -3.60
CA ARG A 189 22.41 23.22 -2.25
C ARG A 189 20.93 22.94 -2.16
N GLN A 190 20.14 23.38 -3.13
CA GLN A 190 18.69 23.17 -3.15
C GLN A 190 18.33 21.70 -3.33
N VAL A 191 18.99 20.99 -4.25
CA VAL A 191 18.78 19.54 -4.44
C VAL A 191 19.09 18.77 -3.15
N LEU A 192 20.22 19.06 -2.49
CA LEU A 192 20.57 18.41 -1.23
C LEU A 192 19.60 18.75 -0.09
N ASN A 193 19.16 20.00 0.01
CA ASN A 193 18.18 20.41 1.01
C ASN A 193 16.82 19.72 0.77
N ALA A 194 16.36 19.69 -0.48
CA ALA A 194 15.13 19.00 -0.87
C ALA A 194 15.22 17.50 -0.58
N ALA A 195 16.34 16.85 -0.90
CA ALA A 195 16.53 15.42 -0.62
C ALA A 195 16.64 15.12 0.89
N SER A 196 17.32 15.97 1.65
CA SER A 196 17.56 15.75 3.09
C SER A 196 16.39 16.17 3.96
N LYS A 197 16.00 17.44 3.91
CA LYS A 197 14.97 18.05 4.77
C LYS A 197 13.62 18.08 4.10
N GLY A 198 13.58 18.12 2.77
CA GLY A 198 12.35 18.29 2.02
C GLY A 198 12.25 19.69 1.42
N ASN A 199 11.19 19.92 0.66
CA ASN A 199 10.89 21.23 0.11
C ASN A 199 10.04 22.04 1.10
N MET A 200 10.25 23.35 1.19
CA MET A 200 9.37 24.26 1.91
C MET A 200 8.90 25.33 0.94
N ALA A 201 7.61 25.36 0.68
CA ALA A 201 6.98 26.37 -0.16
C ALA A 201 6.38 27.48 0.71
N ASN A 202 6.52 28.71 0.23
CA ASN A 202 5.88 29.89 0.81
C ASN A 202 5.30 30.72 -0.33
N THR A 203 4.15 30.27 -0.80
CA THR A 203 3.38 30.84 -1.92
C THR A 203 2.36 31.86 -1.43
N GLY A 204 2.19 32.01 -0.11
CA GLY A 204 1.17 32.87 0.50
C GLY A 204 -0.22 32.23 0.58
N ASN A 205 -0.40 31.04 -0.02
CA ASN A 205 -1.61 30.23 0.11
C ASN A 205 -1.29 28.97 0.94
N SER A 206 -1.90 28.85 2.11
CA SER A 206 -1.65 27.75 3.05
C SER A 206 -1.91 26.36 2.47
N LEU A 207 -2.85 26.25 1.53
CA LEU A 207 -3.21 24.99 0.88
C LEU A 207 -2.14 24.60 -0.15
N THR A 208 -1.71 25.53 -1.00
CA THR A 208 -0.60 25.32 -1.93
C THR A 208 0.72 25.04 -1.19
N ASP A 209 0.95 25.71 -0.06
CA ASP A 209 2.12 25.46 0.78
C ASP A 209 2.07 24.06 1.41
N ALA A 210 0.91 23.57 1.83
CA ALA A 210 0.75 22.20 2.32
C ALA A 210 0.96 21.13 1.22
N LEU A 211 0.66 21.45 -0.05
CA LEU A 211 0.91 20.58 -1.18
C LEU A 211 2.39 20.47 -1.52
N LEU A 212 3.07 21.61 -1.59
CA LEU A 212 4.44 21.73 -2.07
C LEU A 212 5.48 21.55 -0.97
N THR A 213 5.09 21.74 0.29
CA THR A 213 5.92 21.46 1.45
C THR A 213 5.82 19.98 1.78
N LYS A 214 6.88 19.24 1.44
CA LYS A 214 7.00 17.80 1.70
C LYS A 214 8.31 17.52 2.41
N GLY A 215 8.32 16.47 3.23
CA GLY A 215 9.51 16.03 3.95
C GLY A 215 10.52 15.32 3.03
N GLY A 216 11.80 15.47 3.34
CA GLY A 216 12.89 14.69 2.74
C GLY A 216 13.20 13.44 3.56
N MET A 217 14.39 12.85 3.35
CA MET A 217 14.85 11.68 4.11
C MET A 217 14.75 11.85 5.63
N ALA A 218 14.98 13.06 6.14
CA ALA A 218 14.87 13.37 7.57
C ALA A 218 13.48 13.06 8.14
N SER A 219 12.41 13.30 7.37
CA SER A 219 11.04 12.99 7.79
C SER A 219 10.75 11.49 7.88
N MET A 220 11.55 10.66 7.20
CA MET A 220 11.44 9.20 7.23
C MET A 220 12.30 8.56 8.33
N LEU A 221 13.26 9.29 8.93
CA LEU A 221 14.15 8.72 9.96
C LEU A 221 13.40 8.12 11.16
N PRO A 222 12.37 8.77 11.74
CA PRO A 222 11.60 8.17 12.82
C PRO A 222 10.97 6.83 12.42
N THR A 223 10.45 6.73 11.20
CA THR A 223 9.89 5.50 10.63
C THR A 223 10.95 4.42 10.46
N VAL A 224 12.14 4.78 9.98
CA VAL A 224 13.28 3.86 9.86
C VAL A 224 13.70 3.33 11.24
N TRP A 225 13.77 4.20 12.25
CA TRP A 225 14.06 3.79 13.63
C TRP A 225 12.99 2.87 14.22
N LEU A 226 11.73 3.17 13.97
CA LEU A 226 10.61 2.33 14.38
C LEU A 226 10.71 0.94 13.74
N ILE A 227 10.98 0.88 12.43
CA ILE A 227 11.18 -0.36 11.68
C ILE A 227 12.35 -1.16 12.27
N PHE A 228 13.51 -0.56 12.49
CA PHE A 228 14.65 -1.26 13.10
C PHE A 228 14.32 -1.80 14.49
N SER A 229 13.71 -0.97 15.34
CA SER A 229 13.35 -1.37 16.71
C SER A 229 12.37 -2.55 16.70
N ALA A 230 11.38 -2.49 15.81
CA ALA A 230 10.37 -3.53 15.68
C ALA A 230 10.99 -4.82 15.11
N MET A 231 11.91 -4.74 14.14
CA MET A 231 12.65 -5.90 13.60
C MET A 231 13.54 -6.56 14.65
N PHE A 232 14.21 -5.79 15.50
CA PHE A 232 14.97 -6.35 16.62
C PHE A 232 14.07 -7.09 17.62
N PHE A 233 12.91 -6.52 17.94
CA PHE A 233 11.92 -7.17 18.81
C PHE A 233 11.38 -8.47 18.20
N ALA A 234 10.99 -8.45 16.94
CA ALA A 234 10.51 -9.64 16.22
C ALA A 234 11.60 -10.72 16.15
N GLY A 235 12.85 -10.35 15.85
CA GLY A 235 13.99 -11.28 15.85
C GLY A 235 14.26 -11.89 17.22
N ALA A 236 14.11 -11.11 18.31
CA ALA A 236 14.22 -11.63 19.68
C ALA A 236 13.08 -12.61 20.01
N MET A 237 11.84 -12.31 19.61
CA MET A 237 10.70 -13.20 19.81
C MET A 237 10.86 -14.54 19.07
N GLU A 238 11.34 -14.50 17.84
CA GLU A 238 11.62 -15.69 17.03
C GLU A 238 12.77 -16.50 17.64
N GLY A 239 13.87 -15.85 18.02
CA GLY A 239 15.01 -16.51 18.69
C GLY A 239 14.66 -17.13 20.03
N ALA A 240 13.68 -16.57 20.76
CA ALA A 240 13.16 -17.10 22.02
C ALA A 240 12.15 -18.25 21.84
N GLY A 241 11.72 -18.56 20.61
CA GLY A 241 10.75 -19.63 20.36
C GLY A 241 9.28 -19.28 20.64
N LEU A 242 8.97 -18.00 20.92
CA LEU A 242 7.63 -17.55 21.33
C LEU A 242 6.60 -17.70 20.20
N ILE A 243 7.01 -17.42 18.96
CA ILE A 243 6.16 -17.55 17.76
C ILE A 243 5.73 -19.01 17.56
N GLN A 244 6.65 -19.95 17.79
CA GLN A 244 6.40 -21.39 17.67
C GLN A 244 5.43 -21.87 18.74
N GLU A 245 5.57 -21.43 20.00
CA GLU A 245 4.67 -21.84 21.09
C GLU A 245 3.25 -21.30 20.94
N ILE A 246 3.08 -20.03 20.57
CA ILE A 246 1.75 -19.46 20.27
C ILE A 246 1.07 -20.30 19.18
N THR A 247 1.83 -20.69 18.16
CA THR A 247 1.26 -21.41 17.03
C THR A 247 0.96 -22.88 17.33
N LYS A 248 1.75 -23.56 18.18
CA LYS A 248 1.40 -24.91 18.70
C LYS A 248 0.06 -24.88 19.44
N GLY A 249 -0.19 -23.82 20.22
CA GLY A 249 -1.47 -23.60 20.91
C GLY A 249 -2.66 -23.54 19.95
N ILE A 250 -2.51 -22.85 18.81
CA ILE A 250 -3.54 -22.73 17.78
C ILE A 250 -3.79 -24.08 17.07
N LEU A 251 -2.73 -24.82 16.73
CA LEU A 251 -2.82 -26.10 16.03
C LEU A 251 -3.65 -27.15 16.79
N LYS A 252 -3.67 -27.11 18.13
CA LYS A 252 -4.45 -28.03 18.98
C LYS A 252 -5.95 -28.02 18.69
N TYR A 253 -6.48 -26.93 18.14
CA TYR A 253 -7.90 -26.76 17.86
C TYR A 253 -8.26 -26.89 16.37
N ALA A 254 -7.27 -27.08 15.48
CA ALA A 254 -7.46 -27.16 14.03
C ALA A 254 -7.87 -28.57 13.54
N ASN A 255 -9.01 -29.07 14.03
CA ASN A 255 -9.42 -30.47 13.82
C ASN A 255 -10.23 -30.74 12.53
N THR A 256 -10.75 -29.70 11.88
CA THR A 256 -11.54 -29.75 10.63
C THR A 256 -10.90 -28.92 9.51
N ASP A 257 -11.26 -29.18 8.25
CA ASP A 257 -10.75 -28.42 7.09
C ASP A 257 -11.04 -26.91 7.23
N ARG A 258 -12.22 -26.57 7.78
CA ARG A 258 -12.63 -25.18 8.04
C ARG A 258 -11.78 -24.55 9.14
N SER A 259 -11.61 -25.24 10.27
CA SER A 259 -10.77 -24.75 11.36
C SER A 259 -9.29 -24.66 10.98
N LEU A 260 -8.85 -25.44 9.99
CA LEU A 260 -7.49 -25.37 9.47
C LEU A 260 -7.26 -24.06 8.70
N LEU A 261 -8.17 -23.70 7.78
CA LEU A 261 -8.13 -22.41 7.08
C LEU A 261 -8.28 -21.22 8.04
N ILE A 262 -9.26 -21.28 8.95
CA ILE A 262 -9.45 -20.23 9.97
C ILE A 262 -8.19 -20.11 10.84
N GLY A 263 -7.61 -21.24 11.25
CA GLY A 263 -6.36 -21.28 12.01
C GLY A 263 -5.20 -20.64 11.24
N THR A 264 -5.07 -20.90 9.94
CA THR A 264 -4.07 -20.24 9.09
C THR A 264 -4.27 -18.73 9.07
N ILE A 265 -5.49 -18.26 8.78
CA ILE A 265 -5.83 -16.82 8.71
C ILE A 265 -5.54 -16.13 10.04
N LEU A 266 -6.05 -16.67 11.15
CA LEU A 266 -5.86 -16.07 12.47
C LEU A 266 -4.39 -16.09 12.90
N THR A 267 -3.63 -17.12 12.55
CA THR A 267 -2.18 -17.17 12.83
C THR A 267 -1.44 -16.11 12.03
N SER A 268 -1.75 -15.92 10.75
CA SER A 268 -1.15 -14.86 9.94
C SER A 268 -1.49 -13.45 10.44
N ILE A 269 -2.74 -13.20 10.85
CA ILE A 269 -3.11 -11.92 11.48
C ILE A 269 -2.36 -11.73 12.80
N SER A 270 -2.33 -12.76 13.65
CA SER A 270 -1.61 -12.71 14.93
C SER A 270 -0.12 -12.48 14.72
N ALA A 271 0.46 -13.10 13.70
CA ALA A 271 1.84 -12.87 13.32
C ALA A 271 2.05 -11.41 12.93
N ASN A 272 1.18 -10.76 12.16
CA ASN A 272 1.30 -9.32 11.88
C ASN A 272 1.13 -8.43 13.11
N LEU A 273 0.30 -8.82 14.08
CA LEU A 273 0.11 -8.06 15.32
C LEU A 273 1.31 -8.18 16.26
N LEU A 274 1.99 -9.33 16.25
CA LEU A 274 3.10 -9.63 17.15
C LEU A 274 4.48 -9.35 16.52
N SER A 275 4.59 -9.55 15.20
CA SER A 275 5.78 -9.31 14.38
C SER A 275 5.74 -7.93 13.76
N SER A 276 6.91 -7.35 13.58
CA SER A 276 7.09 -6.13 12.83
C SER A 276 7.13 -6.33 11.32
N ASP A 277 7.13 -7.58 10.84
CA ASP A 277 7.47 -7.90 9.47
C ASP A 277 6.42 -8.80 8.79
N GLN A 278 5.91 -8.33 7.65
CA GLN A 278 4.91 -9.01 6.83
C GLN A 278 5.38 -10.36 6.30
N TYR A 279 6.67 -10.53 5.97
CA TYR A 279 7.22 -11.79 5.47
C TYR A 279 7.05 -12.92 6.48
N LEU A 280 7.22 -12.63 7.77
CA LEU A 280 7.01 -13.63 8.84
C LEU A 280 5.54 -14.06 8.94
N SER A 281 4.60 -13.14 8.71
CA SER A 281 3.16 -13.42 8.74
C SER A 281 2.69 -14.38 7.64
N ILE A 282 3.46 -14.49 6.56
CA ILE A 282 3.23 -15.42 5.45
C ILE A 282 4.06 -16.69 5.67
N LEU A 283 5.33 -16.55 6.02
CA LEU A 283 6.28 -17.65 6.03
C LEU A 283 6.06 -18.63 7.16
N VAL A 284 5.84 -18.14 8.38
CA VAL A 284 5.67 -19.01 9.55
C VAL A 284 4.39 -19.83 9.41
N PRO A 285 3.19 -19.22 9.23
CA PRO A 285 1.96 -20.01 9.11
C PRO A 285 1.99 -20.92 7.88
N GLY A 286 2.58 -20.45 6.78
CA GLY A 286 2.72 -21.26 5.57
C GLY A 286 3.51 -22.54 5.80
N LYS A 287 4.70 -22.47 6.42
CA LYS A 287 5.48 -23.67 6.75
C LYS A 287 4.80 -24.56 7.77
N MET A 288 4.14 -23.97 8.75
CA MET A 288 3.53 -24.70 9.86
C MET A 288 2.30 -25.50 9.43
N PHE A 289 1.42 -24.91 8.63
CA PHE A 289 0.17 -25.57 8.24
C PHE A 289 0.32 -26.44 6.98
N LYS A 290 1.37 -26.27 6.17
CA LYS A 290 1.54 -26.99 4.89
C LYS A 290 1.31 -28.49 5.00
N LYS A 291 2.00 -29.15 5.93
CA LYS A 291 1.88 -30.60 6.12
C LYS A 291 0.45 -31.03 6.44
N SER A 292 -0.25 -30.28 7.29
CA SER A 292 -1.64 -30.57 7.65
C SER A 292 -2.62 -30.40 6.48
N TYR A 293 -2.38 -29.46 5.57
CA TYR A 293 -3.16 -29.35 4.32
C TYR A 293 -2.90 -30.56 3.40
N GLU A 294 -1.65 -31.01 3.30
CA GLU A 294 -1.26 -32.15 2.48
C GLU A 294 -1.84 -33.47 3.00
N GLU A 295 -1.73 -33.74 4.31
CA GLU A 295 -2.27 -34.94 4.98
C GLU A 295 -3.80 -35.04 4.85
N ARG A 296 -4.51 -33.91 4.73
CA ARG A 296 -5.96 -33.85 4.53
C ARG A 296 -6.40 -33.86 3.06
N GLY A 297 -5.45 -33.91 2.12
CA GLY A 297 -5.75 -33.90 0.69
C GLY A 297 -6.33 -32.57 0.19
N LEU A 298 -6.04 -31.46 0.86
CA LEU A 298 -6.46 -30.12 0.42
C LEU A 298 -5.51 -29.60 -0.67
N ASP A 299 -6.07 -28.89 -1.64
CA ASP A 299 -5.30 -28.21 -2.69
C ASP A 299 -4.45 -27.09 -2.04
N SER A 300 -3.19 -26.96 -2.48
CA SER A 300 -2.24 -25.98 -1.92
C SER A 300 -2.71 -24.53 -2.11
N LYS A 301 -3.57 -24.27 -3.10
CA LYS A 301 -4.13 -22.93 -3.33
C LYS A 301 -4.99 -22.41 -2.17
N ASN A 302 -5.57 -23.29 -1.36
CA ASN A 302 -6.31 -22.88 -0.17
C ASN A 302 -5.38 -22.24 0.87
N LEU A 303 -4.19 -22.85 1.07
CA LEU A 303 -3.18 -22.35 1.98
C LEU A 303 -2.59 -21.04 1.46
N SER A 304 -2.14 -20.99 0.21
CA SER A 304 -1.56 -19.75 -0.36
C SER A 304 -2.55 -18.58 -0.30
N ARG A 305 -3.82 -18.82 -0.64
CA ARG A 305 -4.86 -17.79 -0.51
C ARG A 305 -5.04 -17.34 0.94
N ALA A 306 -5.13 -18.26 1.89
CA ALA A 306 -5.30 -17.91 3.29
C ALA A 306 -4.15 -17.03 3.81
N LEU A 307 -2.91 -17.33 3.41
CA LEU A 307 -1.73 -16.53 3.75
C LEU A 307 -1.81 -15.12 3.15
N GLU A 308 -2.13 -14.99 1.87
CA GLU A 308 -2.17 -13.68 1.20
C GLU A 308 -3.35 -12.82 1.70
N ASP A 309 -4.52 -13.43 1.90
CA ASP A 309 -5.73 -12.75 2.37
C ASP A 309 -5.58 -12.11 3.75
N SER A 310 -4.63 -12.59 4.55
CA SER A 310 -4.46 -12.23 5.95
C SER A 310 -3.09 -11.63 6.24
N GLY A 311 -2.02 -12.35 5.94
CA GLY A 311 -0.64 -11.90 6.12
C GLY A 311 -0.33 -10.66 5.29
N THR A 312 -0.70 -10.63 4.01
CA THR A 312 -0.43 -9.45 3.19
C THR A 312 -1.32 -8.28 3.59
N MET A 313 -2.62 -8.53 3.75
CA MET A 313 -3.61 -7.46 3.92
C MET A 313 -3.53 -6.74 5.26
N THR A 314 -3.27 -7.45 6.36
CA THR A 314 -3.32 -6.82 7.69
C THR A 314 -2.02 -6.13 8.09
N SER A 315 -0.92 -6.31 7.36
CA SER A 315 0.38 -5.70 7.70
C SER A 315 0.32 -4.16 7.69
N ALA A 316 -0.44 -3.57 6.75
CA ALA A 316 -0.67 -2.12 6.67
C ALA A 316 -1.44 -1.55 7.86
N LEU A 317 -2.18 -2.40 8.57
CA LEU A 317 -3.10 -2.00 9.64
C LEU A 317 -2.43 -1.96 11.01
N VAL A 318 -1.16 -2.38 11.10
CA VAL A 318 -0.43 -2.49 12.37
C VAL A 318 0.62 -1.38 12.45
N PRO A 319 0.51 -0.43 13.42
CA PRO A 319 1.40 0.74 13.50
C PRO A 319 2.88 0.42 13.61
N TRP A 320 3.24 -0.69 14.26
CA TRP A 320 4.63 -1.14 14.47
C TRP A 320 5.08 -2.18 13.45
N ASN A 321 4.24 -2.53 12.46
CA ASN A 321 4.64 -3.34 11.33
C ASN A 321 5.30 -2.45 10.27
N THR A 322 6.28 -2.98 9.53
CA THR A 322 7.02 -2.26 8.50
C THR A 322 6.10 -1.65 7.45
N CYS A 323 5.06 -2.40 7.03
CA CYS A 323 4.08 -1.93 6.08
C CYS A 323 3.26 -0.76 6.64
N GLY A 324 2.63 -0.92 7.80
CA GLY A 324 1.85 0.16 8.42
C GLY A 324 2.68 1.42 8.67
N SER A 325 3.91 1.24 9.17
CA SER A 325 4.88 2.33 9.40
C SER A 325 5.20 3.08 8.10
N PHE A 326 5.48 2.35 7.01
CA PHE A 326 5.75 2.96 5.71
C PHE A 326 4.54 3.70 5.14
N MET A 327 3.35 3.07 5.16
CA MET A 327 2.12 3.70 4.66
C MET A 327 1.84 5.02 5.39
N ALA A 328 1.99 5.02 6.72
CA ALA A 328 1.77 6.21 7.52
C ALA A 328 2.77 7.32 7.21
N ALA A 329 4.05 6.96 7.07
CA ALA A 329 5.10 7.90 6.76
C ALA A 329 4.94 8.51 5.36
N ALA A 330 4.75 7.66 4.34
CA ALA A 330 4.61 8.09 2.96
C ALA A 330 3.38 8.99 2.75
N LEU A 331 2.24 8.63 3.35
CA LEU A 331 1.00 9.40 3.23
C LEU A 331 0.91 10.58 4.19
N GLY A 332 1.77 10.64 5.21
CA GLY A 332 1.71 11.65 6.27
C GLY A 332 0.51 11.48 7.21
N VAL A 333 -0.06 10.28 7.31
CA VAL A 333 -1.28 10.00 8.08
C VAL A 333 -1.03 8.80 9.01
N PRO A 334 -1.16 8.94 10.34
CA PRO A 334 -0.95 7.83 11.26
C PRO A 334 -1.84 6.62 10.94
N VAL A 335 -1.34 5.40 11.17
CA VAL A 335 -2.08 4.15 10.91
C VAL A 335 -3.45 4.16 11.57
N VAL A 336 -3.55 4.55 12.83
CA VAL A 336 -4.83 4.61 13.56
C VAL A 336 -5.87 5.53 12.94
N VAL A 337 -5.45 6.51 12.13
CA VAL A 337 -6.34 7.47 11.46
C VAL A 337 -6.86 6.92 10.14
N PHE A 338 -6.02 6.23 9.34
CA PHE A 338 -6.46 5.66 8.06
C PHE A 338 -7.00 4.23 8.19
N LEU A 339 -6.67 3.50 9.27
CA LEU A 339 -7.04 2.11 9.50
C LEU A 339 -8.54 1.84 9.29
N PRO A 340 -9.48 2.65 9.84
CA PRO A 340 -10.91 2.42 9.63
C PRO A 340 -11.34 2.51 8.16
N TYR A 341 -10.56 3.22 7.34
CA TYR A 341 -10.85 3.50 5.94
C TYR A 341 -10.05 2.61 4.97
N ALA A 342 -9.14 1.77 5.46
CA ALA A 342 -8.44 0.78 4.65
C ALA A 342 -9.35 -0.43 4.35
N VAL A 343 -10.47 -0.16 3.68
CA VAL A 343 -11.61 -1.08 3.55
C VAL A 343 -11.23 -2.37 2.85
N LEU A 344 -10.39 -2.36 1.81
CA LEU A 344 -9.93 -3.61 1.20
C LEU A 344 -9.16 -4.46 2.23
N ASN A 345 -8.19 -3.85 2.92
CA ASN A 345 -7.33 -4.52 3.89
C ASN A 345 -8.12 -5.11 5.07
N LEU A 346 -9.21 -4.45 5.48
CA LEU A 346 -10.12 -4.93 6.52
C LEU A 346 -11.08 -6.03 6.02
N SER A 347 -11.68 -5.82 4.84
CA SER A 347 -12.73 -6.72 4.32
C SER A 347 -12.16 -8.01 3.72
N SER A 348 -10.98 -8.00 3.13
CA SER A 348 -10.34 -9.20 2.55
C SER A 348 -10.18 -10.35 3.56
N PRO A 349 -9.52 -10.18 4.72
CA PRO A 349 -9.39 -11.26 5.71
C PRO A 349 -10.75 -11.68 6.26
N PHE A 350 -11.69 -10.74 6.41
CA PHE A 350 -13.05 -11.05 6.86
C PHE A 350 -13.81 -11.93 5.86
N ILE A 351 -13.75 -11.61 4.57
CA ILE A 351 -14.34 -12.44 3.51
C ILE A 351 -13.64 -13.80 3.44
N SER A 352 -12.32 -13.85 3.64
CA SER A 352 -11.57 -15.11 3.71
C SER A 352 -12.06 -16.01 4.85
N LEU A 353 -12.34 -15.43 6.03
CA LEU A 353 -12.96 -16.15 7.15
C LEU A 353 -14.36 -16.67 6.80
N ILE A 354 -15.20 -15.88 6.13
CA ILE A 354 -16.52 -16.33 5.65
C ILE A 354 -16.37 -17.48 4.65
N CYS A 355 -15.45 -17.38 3.69
CA CYS A 355 -15.17 -18.43 2.72
C CYS A 355 -14.66 -19.72 3.39
N ALA A 356 -13.82 -19.60 4.43
CA ALA A 356 -13.34 -20.72 5.21
C ALA A 356 -14.45 -21.38 6.04
N TRP A 357 -15.32 -20.58 6.65
CA TRP A 357 -16.42 -21.06 7.49
C TRP A 357 -17.53 -21.76 6.69
N THR A 358 -17.92 -21.16 5.55
CA THR A 358 -18.90 -21.76 4.63
C THR A 358 -18.34 -22.99 3.90
N GLY A 359 -17.02 -23.02 3.69
CA GLY A 359 -16.33 -24.09 2.96
C GLY A 359 -16.50 -24.02 1.45
N TRP A 360 -17.22 -23.03 0.92
CA TRP A 360 -17.59 -22.91 -0.49
C TRP A 360 -16.38 -22.90 -1.43
N THR A 361 -15.27 -22.31 -0.99
CA THR A 361 -14.06 -22.15 -1.81
C THR A 361 -12.98 -23.19 -1.52
N ILE A 362 -13.20 -24.11 -0.57
CA ILE A 362 -12.23 -25.14 -0.18
C ILE A 362 -12.13 -26.18 -1.30
N ARG A 363 -10.94 -26.32 -1.89
CA ARG A 363 -10.67 -27.27 -2.97
C ARG A 363 -9.84 -28.45 -2.48
N ARG A 364 -10.13 -29.66 -2.97
CA ARG A 364 -9.33 -30.86 -2.70
C ARG A 364 -8.39 -31.15 -3.86
N LYS A 365 -7.28 -31.84 -3.59
CA LYS A 365 -6.39 -32.35 -4.63
C LYS A 365 -7.20 -33.28 -5.55
N LYS A 366 -7.09 -33.06 -6.87
CA LYS A 366 -7.65 -33.96 -7.88
C LYS A 366 -6.75 -35.16 -8.08
#